data_AF-A0A7J6XII0-F1
#
_entry.id   AF-A0A7J6XII0-F1
#
_cell.length_a   1.000
_cell.length_b   1.000
_cell.length_c   1.000
_cell.angle_alpha   90.00
_cell.angle_beta   90.00
_cell.angle_gamma   90.00
#
_symmetry.space_group_name_H-M   'P 1'
#
loop_
_entity.id
_entity.type
_entity.pdbx_description
1 polymer ?
#
loop_
_entity_poly.entity_id
_entity_poly.type
_entity_poly.pdbx_seq_one_letter_code
_entity_poly.pdbx_strand_id
1 'polypeptide(L)'
;MKGFVAVCMSLAPGLLKMKRAKPIHFAWSYDEEVSCLGGMELAEFARDHDVRAEGCIIGEPTGMTVVIAHKGTSHFWVRVRGKAAHSSLALTGESCNAIDYATKLITKLREIAEEYRRNGTRHDFQVPFSTLSTNLISGGNASNTVPLVRKEVPLQFEGASQRGLSPDYAWKVRSHVETQLLRSHEGGVWGCCCCYHAAG
;
A
#
# COMPACT_ATOMS: atom_id res chain seq x y z
N MET A 1 -19.03 -2.66 8.27
CA MET A 1 -19.30 -3.40 9.54
C MET A 1 -20.46 -2.94 10.46
N LYS A 2 -21.35 -1.96 10.14
CA LYS A 2 -22.35 -1.44 11.12
C LYS A 2 -23.37 -2.47 11.64
N GLY A 3 -23.75 -3.46 10.84
CA GLY A 3 -24.69 -4.52 11.26
C GLY A 3 -24.15 -5.37 12.42
N PHE A 4 -22.85 -5.67 12.43
CA PHE A 4 -22.22 -6.40 13.52
C PHE A 4 -22.25 -5.60 14.83
N VAL A 5 -21.98 -4.30 14.76
CA VAL A 5 -22.10 -3.39 15.92
C VAL A 5 -23.50 -3.48 16.54
N ALA A 6 -24.54 -3.43 15.70
CA ALA A 6 -25.92 -3.53 16.17
C ALA A 6 -26.22 -4.87 16.87
N VAL A 7 -25.69 -5.97 16.35
CA VAL A 7 -25.79 -7.30 16.99
C VAL A 7 -25.05 -7.34 18.33
N CYS A 8 -23.81 -6.84 18.40
CA CYS A 8 -23.09 -6.77 19.68
C CYS A 8 -23.84 -5.95 20.73
N MET A 9 -24.39 -4.79 20.34
CA MET A 9 -25.13 -3.93 21.24
C MET A 9 -26.45 -4.55 21.69
N SER A 10 -27.16 -5.27 20.81
CA SER A 10 -28.40 -5.97 21.19
C SER A 10 -28.15 -7.13 22.16
N LEU A 11 -26.97 -7.76 22.09
CA LEU A 11 -26.54 -8.83 23.00
C LEU A 11 -26.06 -8.31 24.37
N ALA A 12 -25.73 -7.03 24.50
CA ALA A 12 -25.14 -6.47 25.72
C ALA A 12 -25.93 -6.78 27.01
N PRO A 13 -27.27 -6.67 27.07
CA PRO A 13 -28.03 -7.03 28.27
C PRO A 13 -27.92 -8.51 28.65
N GLY A 14 -27.81 -9.39 27.64
CA GLY A 14 -27.61 -10.83 27.86
C GLY A 14 -26.21 -11.12 28.39
N LEU A 15 -25.19 -10.54 27.75
CA LEU A 15 -23.77 -10.68 28.15
C LEU A 15 -23.53 -10.16 29.57
N LEU A 16 -24.23 -9.11 30.00
CA LEU A 16 -24.14 -8.59 31.35
C LEU A 16 -24.66 -9.57 32.41
N LYS A 17 -25.69 -10.35 32.08
CA LYS A 17 -26.30 -11.36 32.97
C LYS A 17 -25.53 -12.68 33.02
N MET A 18 -24.65 -12.93 32.06
CA MET A 18 -23.86 -14.16 32.00
C MET A 18 -22.81 -14.20 33.12
N LYS A 19 -22.67 -15.36 33.77
CA LYS A 19 -21.53 -15.64 34.63
C LYS A 19 -20.28 -15.73 33.76
N ARG A 20 -19.37 -14.78 33.91
CA ARG A 20 -18.15 -14.66 33.11
C ARG A 20 -16.90 -14.75 33.98
N ALA A 21 -15.93 -15.53 33.53
CA ALA A 21 -14.62 -15.64 34.19
C ALA A 21 -13.72 -14.42 33.91
N LYS A 22 -13.97 -13.72 32.79
CA LYS A 22 -13.19 -12.60 32.28
C LYS A 22 -14.10 -11.53 31.66
N PRO A 23 -13.67 -10.25 31.59
CA PRO A 23 -14.45 -9.19 30.97
C PRO A 23 -14.62 -9.40 29.46
N ILE A 24 -15.71 -8.85 28.92
CA ILE A 24 -15.92 -8.70 27.47
C ILE A 24 -15.78 -7.22 27.18
N HIS A 25 -14.89 -6.88 26.25
CA HIS A 25 -14.66 -5.51 25.81
C HIS A 25 -15.31 -5.28 24.46
N PHE A 26 -16.08 -4.19 24.33
CA PHE A 26 -16.47 -3.67 23.03
C PHE A 26 -15.51 -2.55 22.67
N ALA A 27 -14.90 -2.66 21.50
CA ALA A 27 -13.89 -1.75 21.02
C ALA A 27 -14.34 -1.25 19.64
N TRP A 28 -14.69 0.03 19.57
CA TRP A 28 -15.20 0.67 18.35
C TRP A 28 -14.17 1.67 17.87
N SER A 29 -13.67 1.47 16.66
CA SER A 29 -12.78 2.42 15.98
C SER A 29 -13.57 3.23 14.95
N TYR A 30 -12.87 4.20 14.36
CA TYR A 30 -13.32 4.99 13.23
C TYR A 30 -12.23 5.01 12.15
N ASP A 31 -12.60 5.46 10.96
CA ASP A 31 -11.67 5.71 9.84
C ASP A 31 -10.92 4.49 9.27
N GLU A 32 -11.40 3.27 9.53
CA GLU A 32 -10.81 2.03 9.00
C GLU A 32 -10.75 2.03 7.46
N GLU A 33 -11.82 2.48 6.80
CA GLU A 33 -11.95 2.45 5.33
C GLU A 33 -11.08 3.51 4.60
N VAL A 34 -10.40 4.40 5.34
CA VAL A 34 -9.65 5.53 4.77
C VAL A 34 -8.20 5.54 5.22
N SER A 35 -7.94 5.50 6.52
CA SER A 35 -6.59 5.67 7.07
C SER A 35 -6.20 4.67 8.16
N CYS A 36 -7.16 3.96 8.74
CA CYS A 36 -6.98 3.08 9.90
C CYS A 36 -6.45 3.76 11.17
N LEU A 37 -6.42 5.10 11.24
CA LEU A 37 -5.90 5.84 12.41
C LEU A 37 -6.63 5.46 13.70
N GLY A 38 -7.96 5.37 13.68
CA GLY A 38 -8.74 5.04 14.88
C GLY A 38 -8.48 3.64 15.43
N GLY A 39 -8.04 2.69 14.58
CA GLY A 39 -7.60 1.37 15.04
C GLY A 39 -6.28 1.42 15.79
N MET A 40 -5.34 2.26 15.34
CA MET A 40 -4.06 2.49 16.01
C MET A 40 -4.26 3.18 17.36
N GLU A 41 -5.05 4.24 17.40
CA GLU A 41 -5.40 4.95 18.65
C GLU A 41 -6.06 4.03 19.67
N LEU A 42 -6.97 3.15 19.21
CA LEU A 42 -7.64 2.17 20.07
C LEU A 42 -6.65 1.14 20.65
N ALA A 43 -5.66 0.71 19.87
CA ALA A 43 -4.62 -0.20 20.33
C ALA A 43 -3.69 0.47 21.36
N GLU A 44 -3.32 1.73 21.13
CA GLU A 44 -2.55 2.53 22.08
C GLU A 44 -3.32 2.76 23.38
N PHE A 45 -4.60 3.14 23.29
CA PHE A 45 -5.48 3.28 24.45
C PHE A 45 -5.55 1.98 25.26
N ALA A 46 -5.75 0.84 24.60
CA ALA A 46 -5.81 -0.46 25.25
C ALA A 46 -4.50 -0.83 25.96
N ARG A 47 -3.35 -0.52 25.34
CA ARG A 47 -2.02 -0.70 25.94
C ARG A 47 -1.86 0.17 27.18
N ASP A 48 -2.18 1.45 27.07
CA ASP A 48 -1.92 2.45 28.11
C ASP A 48 -2.85 2.30 29.33
N HIS A 49 -4.03 1.68 29.14
CA HIS A 49 -5.00 1.39 30.19
C HIS A 49 -5.00 -0.09 30.64
N ASP A 50 -4.00 -0.86 30.26
CA ASP A 50 -3.85 -2.29 30.62
C ASP A 50 -5.09 -3.15 30.26
N VAL A 51 -5.76 -2.84 29.16
CA VAL A 51 -6.88 -3.65 28.66
C VAL A 51 -6.33 -4.96 28.12
N ARG A 52 -6.67 -6.08 28.76
CA ARG A 52 -6.23 -7.43 28.37
C ARG A 52 -7.37 -8.24 27.77
N ALA A 53 -7.14 -8.79 26.58
CA ALA A 53 -8.03 -9.74 25.93
C ALA A 53 -7.23 -10.94 25.41
N GLU A 54 -7.77 -12.15 25.53
CA GLU A 54 -7.17 -13.37 24.97
C GLU A 54 -7.40 -13.52 23.47
N GLY A 55 -8.36 -12.77 22.92
CA GLY A 55 -8.71 -12.79 21.51
C GLY A 55 -9.67 -11.67 21.17
N CYS A 56 -9.89 -11.47 19.87
CA CYS A 56 -10.79 -10.46 19.33
C CYS A 56 -11.63 -11.09 18.21
N ILE A 57 -12.90 -10.71 18.14
CA ILE A 57 -13.80 -11.04 17.02
C ILE A 57 -14.05 -9.74 16.27
N ILE A 58 -13.63 -9.69 15.00
CA ILE A 58 -13.81 -8.53 14.14
C ILE A 58 -15.02 -8.76 13.24
N GLY A 59 -15.93 -7.80 13.23
CA GLY A 59 -17.25 -7.88 12.61
C GLY A 59 -17.33 -7.63 11.12
N GLU A 60 -16.35 -8.10 10.34
CA GLU A 60 -16.34 -7.87 8.91
C GLU A 60 -17.41 -8.68 8.16
N PRO A 61 -17.91 -8.20 7.00
CA PRO A 61 -18.95 -8.87 6.24
C PRO A 61 -18.42 -10.11 5.48
N THR A 62 -17.95 -11.12 6.21
CA THR A 62 -17.37 -12.36 5.67
C THR A 62 -18.41 -13.40 5.26
N GLY A 63 -19.70 -13.03 5.19
CA GLY A 63 -20.79 -13.96 4.90
C GLY A 63 -20.88 -15.11 5.91
N MET A 64 -20.64 -14.84 7.20
CA MET A 64 -20.62 -15.84 8.30
C MET A 64 -19.49 -16.87 8.21
N THR A 65 -18.45 -16.59 7.41
CA THR A 65 -17.26 -17.44 7.33
C THR A 65 -16.18 -16.94 8.28
N VAL A 66 -15.53 -17.85 9.01
CA VAL A 66 -14.41 -17.50 9.89
C VAL A 66 -13.19 -17.20 9.03
N VAL A 67 -12.67 -15.97 9.13
CA VAL A 67 -11.44 -15.54 8.48
C VAL A 67 -10.37 -15.38 9.55
N ILE A 68 -9.27 -16.13 9.42
CA ILE A 68 -8.17 -16.15 10.42
C ILE A 68 -6.97 -15.28 10.02
N ALA A 69 -6.97 -14.75 8.80
CA ALA A 69 -5.91 -13.91 8.27
C ALA A 69 -6.43 -12.96 7.18
N HIS A 70 -5.92 -11.72 7.15
CA HIS A 70 -6.05 -10.78 6.03
C HIS A 70 -4.66 -10.28 5.61
N LYS A 71 -4.53 -9.84 4.35
CA LYS A 71 -3.27 -9.30 3.84
C LYS A 71 -3.08 -7.88 4.35
N GLY A 72 -1.85 -7.52 4.73
CA GLY A 72 -1.53 -6.12 5.00
C GLY A 72 -1.55 -5.32 3.71
N THR A 73 -2.05 -4.09 3.75
CA THR A 73 -2.10 -3.19 2.60
C THR A 73 -1.16 -2.01 2.81
N SER A 74 -0.53 -1.53 1.75
CA SER A 74 0.27 -0.30 1.79
C SER A 74 0.15 0.45 0.47
N HIS A 75 0.01 1.77 0.54
CA HIS A 75 -0.13 2.63 -0.62
C HIS A 75 1.07 3.58 -0.75
N PHE A 76 1.60 3.72 -1.96
CA PHE A 76 2.75 4.59 -2.23
C PHE A 76 2.48 5.50 -3.38
N TRP A 77 2.98 6.73 -3.31
CA TRP A 77 3.00 7.63 -4.45
C TRP A 77 4.42 7.75 -4.98
N VAL A 78 4.62 7.41 -6.26
CA VAL A 78 5.91 7.62 -6.93
C VAL A 78 5.85 8.86 -7.80
N ARG A 79 6.83 9.77 -7.61
CA ARG A 79 7.02 10.94 -8.48
C ARG A 79 8.24 10.85 -9.39
N VAL A 80 8.00 10.84 -10.70
CA VAL A 80 9.04 10.87 -11.75
C VAL A 80 9.15 12.29 -12.31
N ARG A 81 10.38 12.79 -12.44
CA ARG A 81 10.68 14.13 -12.98
C ARG A 81 11.59 14.00 -14.20
N GLY A 82 11.21 14.70 -15.27
CA GLY A 82 11.96 14.75 -16.52
C GLY A 82 12.61 16.12 -16.77
N LYS A 83 13.02 16.34 -18.03
CA LYS A 83 13.49 17.62 -18.59
C LYS A 83 12.63 17.92 -19.83
N ALA A 84 11.85 19.00 -19.77
CA ALA A 84 11.04 19.41 -20.92
C ALA A 84 11.90 19.96 -22.04
N ALA A 85 11.45 19.69 -23.26
CA ALA A 85 11.93 20.28 -24.49
C ALA A 85 10.80 20.21 -25.53
N HIS A 86 10.98 20.85 -26.68
CA HIS A 86 10.13 20.59 -27.84
C HIS A 86 10.21 19.10 -28.21
N SER A 87 9.10 18.49 -28.66
CA SER A 87 9.07 17.05 -28.95
C SER A 87 10.07 16.62 -30.03
N SER A 88 10.48 17.54 -30.92
CA SER A 88 11.54 17.31 -31.91
C SER A 88 12.94 17.11 -31.31
N LEU A 89 13.13 17.49 -30.04
CA LEU A 89 14.38 17.27 -29.28
C LEU A 89 14.29 16.01 -28.41
N ALA A 90 13.25 15.20 -28.57
CA ALA A 90 13.17 13.89 -27.93
C ALA A 90 14.42 13.06 -28.25
N LEU A 91 14.88 12.27 -27.28
CA LEU A 91 16.06 11.41 -27.38
C LEU A 91 17.41 12.15 -27.51
N THR A 92 17.43 13.48 -27.44
CA THR A 92 18.66 14.27 -27.31
C THR A 92 18.99 14.53 -25.83
N GLY A 93 20.22 14.98 -25.54
CA GLY A 93 20.60 15.44 -24.19
C GLY A 93 19.82 16.66 -23.68
N GLU A 94 19.00 17.29 -24.54
CA GLU A 94 18.16 18.43 -24.16
C GLU A 94 16.82 18.04 -23.56
N SER A 95 16.45 16.76 -23.56
CA SER A 95 15.17 16.30 -23.02
C SER A 95 15.31 15.04 -22.18
N CYS A 96 14.36 14.85 -21.26
CA CYS A 96 14.19 13.61 -20.51
C CYS A 96 12.70 13.40 -20.30
N ASN A 97 12.15 12.38 -20.95
CA ASN A 97 10.72 12.13 -20.93
C ASN A 97 10.31 11.40 -19.65
N ALA A 98 9.62 12.11 -18.75
CA ALA A 98 9.15 11.54 -17.49
C ALA A 98 8.20 10.34 -17.68
N ILE A 99 7.44 10.30 -18.79
CA ILE A 99 6.50 9.20 -19.08
C ILE A 99 7.26 7.92 -19.41
N ASP A 100 8.30 8.00 -20.23
CA ASP A 100 9.09 6.82 -20.62
C ASP A 100 9.76 6.18 -19.40
N TYR A 101 10.29 7.01 -18.49
CA TYR A 101 10.88 6.54 -17.24
C TYR A 101 9.83 5.99 -16.26
N ALA A 102 8.64 6.59 -16.17
CA ALA A 102 7.54 6.02 -15.39
C ALA A 102 7.11 4.66 -15.93
N THR A 103 7.03 4.49 -17.26
CA THR A 103 6.69 3.20 -17.90
C THR A 103 7.72 2.14 -17.57
N LYS A 104 9.03 2.44 -17.63
CA LYS A 104 10.09 1.51 -17.22
C LYS A 104 9.92 1.04 -15.77
N LEU A 105 9.60 1.97 -14.86
CA LEU A 105 9.34 1.63 -13.47
C LEU A 105 8.10 0.75 -13.29
N ILE A 106 7.01 1.05 -14.00
CA ILE A 106 5.77 0.25 -13.97
C ILE A 106 6.03 -1.17 -14.46
N THR A 107 6.81 -1.34 -15.54
CA THR A 107 7.25 -2.65 -16.00
C THR A 107 8.00 -3.40 -14.90
N LYS A 108 8.93 -2.73 -14.20
CA LYS A 108 9.66 -3.36 -13.10
C LYS A 108 8.73 -3.80 -11.96
N LEU A 109 7.76 -2.97 -11.61
CA LEU A 109 6.77 -3.31 -10.58
C LEU A 109 5.95 -4.53 -10.99
N ARG A 110 5.59 -4.65 -12.27
CA ARG A 110 4.91 -5.85 -12.78
C ARG A 110 5.78 -7.11 -12.67
N GLU A 111 7.07 -7.01 -13.00
CA GLU A 111 8.01 -8.14 -12.83
C GLU A 111 8.08 -8.62 -11.37
N ILE A 112 8.14 -7.68 -10.42
CA ILE A 112 8.15 -7.99 -8.98
C ILE A 112 6.83 -8.68 -8.57
N ALA A 113 5.69 -8.22 -9.08
CA ALA A 113 4.40 -8.85 -8.82
C ALA A 113 4.36 -10.32 -9.31
N GLU A 114 4.90 -10.59 -10.50
CA GLU A 114 5.01 -11.95 -11.04
C GLU A 114 6.01 -12.83 -10.27
N GLU A 115 7.08 -12.24 -9.73
CA GLU A 115 7.99 -12.93 -8.82
C GLU A 115 7.25 -13.38 -7.55
N TYR A 116 6.46 -12.50 -6.92
CA TYR A 116 5.67 -12.87 -5.75
C TYR A 116 4.64 -13.94 -6.05
N ARG A 117 3.99 -13.89 -7.22
CA ARG A 117 3.07 -14.95 -7.64
C ARG A 117 3.76 -16.31 -7.79
N ARG A 118 4.99 -16.34 -8.31
CA ARG A 118 5.75 -17.59 -8.51
C ARG A 118 6.33 -18.16 -7.21
N ASN A 119 6.79 -17.30 -6.31
CA ASN A 119 7.59 -17.71 -5.15
C ASN A 119 6.78 -17.74 -3.84
N GLY A 120 5.65 -17.05 -3.78
CA GLY A 120 4.80 -16.98 -2.58
C GLY A 120 3.72 -18.04 -2.59
N THR A 121 3.65 -18.86 -1.54
CA THR A 121 2.47 -19.68 -1.27
C THR A 121 2.12 -19.65 0.20
N ARG A 122 0.94 -19.11 0.51
CA ARG A 122 0.33 -19.05 1.82
C ARG A 122 -1.12 -19.52 1.72
N HIS A 123 -1.38 -20.73 2.20
CA HIS A 123 -2.67 -21.42 2.05
C HIS A 123 -3.78 -20.85 2.94
N ASP A 124 -3.43 -19.97 3.88
CA ASP A 124 -4.36 -19.25 4.75
C ASP A 124 -5.05 -18.06 4.07
N PHE A 125 -4.70 -17.75 2.82
CA PHE A 125 -5.33 -16.69 2.02
C PHE A 125 -5.99 -17.23 0.76
N GLN A 126 -7.11 -16.62 0.36
CA GLN A 126 -7.78 -16.91 -0.92
C GLN A 126 -6.86 -16.65 -2.12
N VAL A 127 -6.06 -15.59 -2.07
CA VAL A 127 -4.98 -15.32 -3.03
C VAL A 127 -3.66 -15.63 -2.32
N PRO A 128 -3.00 -16.77 -2.63
CA PRO A 128 -1.95 -17.34 -1.80
C PRO A 128 -0.58 -16.65 -1.92
N PHE A 129 -0.52 -15.48 -2.53
CA PHE A 129 0.70 -14.70 -2.75
C PHE A 129 0.45 -13.21 -2.51
N SER A 130 1.50 -12.45 -2.26
CA SER A 130 1.42 -10.98 -2.20
C SER A 130 1.08 -10.40 -3.57
N THR A 131 0.17 -9.43 -3.58
CA THR A 131 -0.31 -8.75 -4.79
C THR A 131 0.29 -7.34 -4.85
N LEU A 132 0.60 -6.87 -6.06
CA LEU A 132 1.11 -5.52 -6.30
C LEU A 132 0.44 -4.99 -7.56
N SER A 133 -0.11 -3.79 -7.48
CA SER A 133 -0.84 -3.16 -8.57
C SER A 133 -0.48 -1.68 -8.74
N THR A 134 -0.45 -1.26 -9.99
CA THR A 134 -0.37 0.15 -10.38
C THR A 134 -1.77 0.59 -10.77
N ASN A 135 -2.42 1.41 -9.95
CA ASN A 135 -3.85 1.66 -10.09
C ASN A 135 -4.18 2.94 -10.87
N LEU A 136 -3.27 3.92 -10.88
CA LEU A 136 -3.44 5.18 -11.62
C LEU A 136 -2.11 5.62 -12.23
N ILE A 137 -2.20 6.22 -13.42
CA ILE A 137 -1.11 6.92 -14.08
C ILE A 137 -1.66 8.18 -14.75
N SER A 138 -1.04 9.33 -14.54
CA SER A 138 -1.52 10.61 -15.08
C SER A 138 -0.37 11.48 -15.55
N GLY A 139 -0.55 12.29 -16.61
CA GLY A 139 0.29 13.44 -16.96
C GLY A 139 0.88 13.44 -18.38
N GLY A 140 1.67 14.46 -18.70
CA GLY A 140 1.74 15.05 -20.05
C GLY A 140 1.07 16.43 -20.03
N ASN A 141 1.38 17.32 -20.97
CA ASN A 141 0.76 18.65 -21.02
C ASN A 141 0.31 19.05 -22.43
N ALA A 142 1.16 18.79 -23.43
CA ALA A 142 0.87 19.08 -24.83
C ALA A 142 1.51 18.01 -25.73
N SER A 143 0.95 17.79 -26.91
CA SER A 143 1.43 16.81 -27.89
C SER A 143 2.81 17.14 -28.47
N ASN A 144 3.21 18.42 -28.45
CA ASN A 144 4.45 18.93 -29.04
C ASN A 144 5.56 19.18 -28.01
N THR A 145 5.43 18.68 -26.78
CA THR A 145 6.37 18.94 -25.69
C THR A 145 6.75 17.65 -24.99
N VAL A 146 8.05 17.42 -24.79
CA VAL A 146 8.54 16.37 -23.88
C VAL A 146 8.14 16.75 -22.45
N PRO A 147 7.45 15.87 -21.69
CA PRO A 147 6.87 16.26 -20.42
C PRO A 147 7.93 16.44 -19.31
N LEU A 148 7.91 17.61 -18.65
CA LEU A 148 8.73 17.95 -17.47
C LEU A 148 8.21 17.36 -16.16
N VAL A 149 6.89 17.41 -15.96
CA VAL A 149 6.29 17.50 -14.62
C VAL A 149 5.88 16.17 -14.00
N ARG A 150 6.12 16.16 -12.66
CA ARG A 150 5.55 15.36 -11.56
C ARG A 150 4.34 14.53 -11.95
N LYS A 151 4.46 13.23 -11.77
CA LYS A 151 3.30 12.33 -11.72
C LYS A 151 3.27 11.67 -10.38
N GLU A 152 2.12 11.33 -9.86
CA GLU A 152 2.02 10.51 -8.66
C GLU A 152 1.47 9.18 -9.14
N VAL A 153 2.21 8.10 -8.95
CA VAL A 153 1.73 6.76 -9.23
C VAL A 153 1.32 6.14 -7.91
N PRO A 154 0.01 6.03 -7.60
CA PRO A 154 -0.44 5.27 -6.46
C PRO A 154 -0.22 3.79 -6.76
N LEU A 155 0.67 3.21 -5.97
CA LEU A 155 0.96 1.79 -5.96
C LEU A 155 0.25 1.20 -4.76
N GLN A 156 -0.63 0.25 -5.01
CA GLN A 156 -1.20 -0.56 -3.95
C GLN A 156 -0.40 -1.85 -3.87
N PHE A 157 0.23 -2.06 -2.74
CA PHE A 157 0.81 -3.33 -2.36
C PHE A 157 -0.08 -4.00 -1.33
N GLU A 158 -0.39 -5.28 -1.57
CA GLU A 158 -1.09 -6.13 -0.62
C GLU A 158 -0.17 -7.30 -0.28
N GLY A 159 0.48 -7.19 0.88
CA GLY A 159 1.40 -8.20 1.37
C GLY A 159 0.68 -9.33 2.08
N ALA A 160 0.93 -10.57 1.67
CA ALA A 160 0.57 -11.76 2.46
C ALA A 160 1.50 -11.96 3.69
N SER A 161 2.44 -11.04 3.93
CA SER A 161 3.31 -11.00 5.11
C SER A 161 2.60 -10.33 6.27
N GLN A 162 2.72 -10.89 7.47
CA GLN A 162 2.21 -10.29 8.72
C GLN A 162 2.93 -8.98 9.11
N ARG A 163 4.00 -8.57 8.40
CA ARG A 163 4.84 -7.41 8.73
C ARG A 163 4.70 -6.22 7.76
N GLY A 164 3.61 -6.12 6.99
CA GLY A 164 3.48 -5.10 5.96
C GLY A 164 4.48 -5.31 4.80
N LEU A 165 4.84 -4.23 4.09
CA LEU A 165 5.89 -4.23 3.07
C LEU A 165 7.09 -5.09 3.50
N SER A 166 7.44 -6.11 2.72
CA SER A 166 8.75 -6.72 2.94
C SER A 166 9.82 -5.66 2.62
N PRO A 167 10.84 -5.47 3.48
CA PRO A 167 11.99 -4.60 3.16
C PRO A 167 12.60 -4.90 1.78
N ASP A 168 12.43 -6.13 1.31
CA ASP A 168 12.77 -6.63 -0.02
C ASP A 168 12.12 -5.83 -1.17
N TYR A 169 10.82 -5.49 -1.09
CA TYR A 169 10.14 -4.72 -2.14
C TYR A 169 10.76 -3.34 -2.34
N ALA A 170 10.86 -2.56 -1.25
CA ALA A 170 11.34 -1.18 -1.29
C ALA A 170 12.80 -1.14 -1.77
N TRP A 171 13.60 -2.14 -1.35
CA TRP A 171 14.96 -2.32 -1.83
C TRP A 171 15.01 -2.67 -3.32
N LYS A 172 14.21 -3.62 -3.82
CA LYS A 172 14.17 -3.99 -5.25
C LYS A 172 13.81 -2.81 -6.15
N VAL A 173 12.81 -2.03 -5.76
CA VAL A 173 12.40 -0.82 -6.49
C VAL A 173 13.51 0.22 -6.46
N ARG A 174 14.06 0.54 -5.28
CA ARG A 174 15.14 1.52 -5.14
C ARG A 174 16.38 1.12 -5.95
N SER A 175 16.80 -0.13 -5.82
CA SER A 175 17.95 -0.68 -6.54
C SER A 175 17.77 -0.58 -8.06
N HIS A 176 16.58 -0.87 -8.59
CA HIS A 176 16.29 -0.69 -10.00
C HIS A 176 16.38 0.78 -10.43
N VAL A 177 15.81 1.70 -9.66
CA VAL A 177 15.88 3.14 -9.95
C VAL A 177 17.34 3.62 -9.97
N GLU A 178 18.12 3.29 -8.95
CA GLU A 178 19.51 3.73 -8.81
C GLU A 178 20.42 3.13 -9.88
N THR A 179 20.26 1.84 -10.21
CA THR A 179 21.19 1.14 -11.09
C THR A 179 20.82 1.21 -12.57
N GLN A 180 19.53 1.28 -12.91
CA GLN A 180 19.06 1.19 -14.30
C GLN A 180 18.48 2.50 -14.83
N LEU A 181 17.85 3.32 -13.99
CA LEU A 181 17.16 4.53 -14.44
C LEU A 181 18.00 5.80 -14.24
N LEU A 182 18.81 5.88 -13.18
CA LEU A 182 19.66 7.05 -12.89
C LEU A 182 21.04 6.98 -13.55
N ARG A 183 21.67 5.80 -13.61
CA ARG A 183 23.00 5.63 -14.24
C ARG A 183 23.03 5.85 -15.74
N SER A 184 21.90 5.71 -16.44
CA SER A 184 21.81 5.95 -17.88
C SER A 184 21.96 7.43 -18.29
N HIS A 185 22.23 8.34 -17.35
CA HIS A 185 22.30 9.79 -17.56
C HIS A 185 23.58 10.47 -17.03
N GLU A 186 24.67 9.74 -16.77
CA GLU A 186 25.95 10.35 -16.39
C GLU A 186 26.58 11.14 -17.55
N GLY A 187 26.20 12.41 -17.63
CA GLY A 187 26.74 13.45 -18.51
C GLY A 187 26.29 14.87 -18.17
N GLY A 188 25.38 15.05 -17.19
CA GLY A 188 24.96 16.37 -16.73
C GLY A 188 24.20 16.28 -15.41
N VAL A 189 24.54 17.16 -14.47
CA VAL A 189 24.09 17.20 -13.07
C VAL A 189 22.56 17.37 -12.95
N TRP A 190 21.73 16.35 -13.15
CA TRP A 190 20.29 16.39 -12.82
C TRP A 190 19.74 14.99 -12.49
N GLY A 191 19.65 14.68 -11.19
CA GLY A 191 19.03 13.43 -10.72
C GLY A 191 17.50 13.45 -10.88
N CYS A 192 16.93 12.42 -11.48
CA CYS A 192 15.50 12.12 -11.37
C CYS A 192 15.21 11.78 -9.90
N CYS A 193 14.72 12.76 -9.14
CA CYS A 193 14.40 12.55 -7.73
C CYS A 193 13.05 11.79 -7.63
N CYS A 194 13.12 10.46 -7.55
CA CYS A 194 11.98 9.65 -7.09
C CYS A 194 11.80 9.86 -5.59
N CYS A 195 10.99 10.85 -5.20
CA CYS A 195 10.57 10.99 -3.81
C CYS A 195 9.59 9.87 -3.48
N TYR A 196 10.01 8.93 -2.65
CA TYR A 196 9.17 7.88 -2.06
C TYR A 196 8.48 8.48 -0.83
N HIS A 197 7.16 8.55 -0.81
CA HIS A 197 6.40 8.75 0.42
C HIS A 197 5.56 7.50 0.65
N ALA A 198 5.93 6.75 1.68
CA ALA A 198 5.06 5.74 2.28
C ALA A 198 4.09 6.48 3.18
N ALA A 199 2.79 6.46 2.86
CA ALA A 199 1.78 6.66 3.88
C ALA A 199 1.74 5.33 4.65
N GLY A 200 2.21 5.37 5.90
CA GLY A 200 2.18 4.24 6.82
C GLY A 200 0.78 3.96 7.33
#